data_AF-A0A7Y2TGN0-F1
#
_entry.id   AF-A0A7Y2TGN0-F1
#
_cell.length_a   1.000
_cell.length_b   1.000
_cell.length_c   1.000
_cell.angle_alpha   90.00
_cell.angle_beta   90.00
_cell.angle_gamma   90.00
#
_symmetry.space_group_name_H-M   'P 1'
#
loop_
_entity.id
_entity.type
_entity.pdbx_description
1 polymer ?
#
loop_
_entity_poly.entity_id
_entity_poly.type
_entity_poly.pdbx_seq_one_letter_code
_entity_poly.pdbx_strand_id
1 'polypeptide(L)'
;MVVTLFIFVLIFVLGFILTNTISTKLTLGEKVGLAFPFGFALLSFVMVFYSFITVPFTLSLVLITSSVLAIISLAILWKQGNLKRIIHFDTYPIQKLKSINLSWIFLAGLVVYIVYAMAAKAMFWPTAAYDSITGYDYMAKVVAAEGTYNNSIFDVENPTAGIRHSYPPFVNSSFAVAYMAGLNSTKIIVVLLFISLAIYFWSVFRKYTTETAAIFFTLLLVAVPEFLAMASLSLTNVPQTLFAAAGLIAIFEFIQKRDSSYLILGAVLVGLNVWTRSDGVIFIVGGGLMLLIDGFRNHRMKIANYWKPLVLFGAISATPFIIWQAYSKFYIKNVYSSSDAFVKHLFWDSDKFTDLVSQVYTILESTQLYGAIFIIFVIVIIANIRNIIKTKPIMLIGILISFALYFMLYYQMNNGGDGFAYSVQSMVRSSFKRGMFPFLPMVCFYMATTPMVNKFFNWIFKPIFK
;
A
#
# COMPACT_ATOMS: atom_id res chain seq x y z
N MET A 1 13.33 8.93 25.21
CA MET A 1 12.50 7.72 25.07
C MET A 1 11.02 7.96 25.31
N VAL A 2 10.60 8.54 26.45
CA VAL A 2 9.17 8.79 26.77
C VAL A 2 8.49 9.74 25.75
N VAL A 3 9.14 10.85 25.39
CA VAL A 3 8.62 11.81 24.41
C VAL A 3 8.44 11.16 23.02
N THR A 4 9.41 10.36 22.59
CA THR A 4 9.36 9.64 21.31
C THR A 4 8.22 8.62 21.27
N LEU A 5 8.01 7.88 22.36
CA LEU A 5 6.89 6.94 22.46
C LEU A 5 5.55 7.68 22.37
N PHE A 6 5.42 8.81 23.05
CA PHE A 6 4.23 9.65 23.00
C PHE A 6 3.91 10.12 21.58
N ILE A 7 4.92 10.49 20.79
CA ILE A 7 4.76 10.89 19.38
C ILE A 7 4.15 9.75 18.55
N PHE A 8 4.66 8.52 18.66
CA PHE A 8 4.11 7.40 17.90
C PHE A 8 2.70 7.00 18.37
N VAL A 9 2.40 7.09 19.66
CA VAL A 9 1.03 6.92 20.17
C VAL A 9 0.11 7.98 19.57
N LEU A 10 0.55 9.24 19.51
CA LEU A 10 -0.23 10.31 18.89
C LEU A 10 -0.46 10.04 17.40
N ILE A 11 0.57 9.66 16.63
CA ILE A 11 0.45 9.31 15.20
C ILE A 11 -0.58 8.18 15.01
N PHE A 12 -0.54 7.15 15.87
CA PHE A 12 -1.52 6.07 15.86
C PHE A 12 -2.94 6.58 16.10
N VAL A 13 -3.14 7.41 17.14
CA VAL A 13 -4.46 7.98 17.47
C VAL A 13 -5.00 8.85 16.33
N LEU A 14 -4.15 9.71 15.75
CA LEU A 14 -4.52 10.57 14.61
C LEU A 14 -5.03 9.73 13.43
N GLY A 15 -4.30 8.70 13.06
CA GLY A 15 -4.71 7.83 11.96
C GLY A 15 -5.90 6.93 12.29
N PHE A 16 -6.05 6.51 13.55
CA PHE A 16 -7.24 5.78 14.01
C PHE A 16 -8.51 6.64 13.90
N ILE A 17 -8.44 7.92 14.28
CA ILE A 17 -9.53 8.89 14.10
C ILE A 17 -9.85 9.04 12.61
N LEU A 18 -8.83 9.30 11.78
CA LEU A 18 -9.01 9.49 10.34
C LEU A 18 -9.64 8.26 9.67
N THR A 19 -9.24 7.06 10.08
CA THR A 19 -9.81 5.81 9.59
C THR A 19 -11.31 5.74 9.87
N ASN A 20 -11.74 6.13 11.08
CA ASN A 20 -13.16 6.13 11.45
C ASN A 20 -13.95 7.24 10.76
N THR A 21 -13.32 8.37 10.41
CA THR A 21 -13.93 9.44 9.61
C THR A 21 -14.23 8.97 8.18
N ILE A 22 -13.36 8.13 7.60
CA ILE A 22 -13.58 7.53 6.28
C ILE A 22 -14.65 6.44 6.35
N SER A 23 -14.56 5.53 7.32
CA SER A 23 -15.56 4.48 7.50
C SER A 23 -15.61 3.95 8.93
N THR A 24 -16.78 4.04 9.55
CA THR A 24 -17.05 3.46 10.86
C THR A 24 -17.33 1.96 10.82
N LYS A 25 -17.54 1.40 9.62
CA LYS A 25 -17.94 -0.01 9.39
C LYS A 25 -16.77 -0.97 9.27
N LEU A 26 -15.54 -0.47 9.33
CA LEU A 26 -14.34 -1.30 9.36
C LEU A 26 -14.28 -2.08 10.68
N THR A 27 -13.79 -3.31 10.61
CA THR A 27 -13.49 -4.09 11.81
C THR A 27 -12.38 -3.42 12.63
N LEU A 28 -12.28 -3.73 13.92
CA LEU A 28 -11.21 -3.17 14.76
C LEU A 28 -9.82 -3.47 14.20
N GLY A 29 -9.58 -4.69 13.70
CA GLY A 29 -8.28 -5.04 13.12
C GLY A 29 -7.96 -4.22 11.87
N GLU A 30 -8.95 -3.90 11.03
CA GLU A 30 -8.76 -2.98 9.90
C GLU A 30 -8.42 -1.56 10.39
N LYS A 31 -9.11 -1.07 11.42
CA LYS A 31 -8.87 0.26 12.02
C LYS A 31 -7.46 0.35 12.62
N VAL A 32 -7.04 -0.66 13.38
CA VAL A 32 -5.69 -0.73 13.96
C VAL A 32 -4.63 -0.88 12.87
N GLY A 33 -4.89 -1.72 11.87
CA GLY A 33 -3.99 -1.92 10.73
C GLY A 33 -3.75 -0.63 9.93
N LEU A 34 -4.78 0.20 9.74
CA LEU A 34 -4.69 1.47 9.00
C LEU A 34 -4.24 2.67 9.85
N ALA A 35 -4.22 2.56 11.18
CA ALA A 35 -3.92 3.68 12.07
C ALA A 35 -2.54 4.31 11.81
N PHE A 36 -1.43 3.55 11.86
CA PHE A 36 -0.12 4.12 11.53
C PHE A 36 -0.04 4.64 10.08
N PRO A 37 -0.45 3.87 9.05
CA PRO A 37 -0.41 4.33 7.66
C PRO A 37 -1.15 5.66 7.43
N PHE A 38 -2.36 5.82 7.98
CA PHE A 38 -3.13 7.06 7.85
C PHE A 38 -2.59 8.19 8.73
N GLY A 39 -2.04 7.87 9.90
CA GLY A 39 -1.33 8.83 10.73
C GLY A 39 -0.17 9.45 9.96
N PHE A 40 0.76 8.63 9.48
CA PHE A 40 1.88 9.09 8.68
C PHE A 40 1.47 9.82 7.40
N ALA A 41 0.40 9.37 6.73
CA ALA A 41 -0.14 10.07 5.57
C ALA A 41 -0.60 11.49 5.93
N LEU A 42 -1.35 11.66 7.02
CA LEU A 42 -1.79 12.97 7.49
C LEU A 42 -0.60 13.90 7.76
N LEU A 43 0.42 13.43 8.49
CA LEU A 43 1.62 14.21 8.75
C LEU A 43 2.32 14.61 7.45
N SER A 44 2.42 13.69 6.48
CA SER A 44 3.06 13.99 5.19
C SER A 44 2.32 15.06 4.39
N PHE A 45 0.99 15.04 4.37
CA PHE A 45 0.20 16.10 3.72
C PHE A 45 0.38 17.45 4.42
N VAL A 46 0.44 17.46 5.76
CA VAL A 46 0.67 18.68 6.54
C VAL A 46 2.06 19.27 6.23
N MET A 47 3.10 18.45 6.16
CA MET A 47 4.46 18.90 5.81
C MET A 47 4.53 19.50 4.40
N VAL A 48 3.88 18.85 3.42
CA VAL A 48 3.81 19.36 2.05
C VAL A 48 2.99 20.64 1.98
N PHE A 49 1.87 20.73 2.72
CA PHE A 49 1.07 21.95 2.82
C PHE A 49 1.91 23.15 3.31
N TYR A 50 2.68 22.97 4.38
CA TYR A 50 3.59 24.01 4.87
C TYR A 50 4.65 24.40 3.83
N SER A 51 5.18 23.41 3.11
CA SER A 51 6.14 23.65 2.04
C SER A 51 5.54 24.42 0.86
N PHE A 52 4.27 24.21 0.52
CA PHE A 52 3.54 24.98 -0.50
C PHE A 52 3.40 26.45 -0.14
N ILE A 53 3.06 26.73 1.12
CA ILE A 53 2.94 28.10 1.63
C ILE A 53 4.28 28.69 2.07
N THR A 54 5.39 28.00 1.77
CA THR A 54 6.77 28.44 2.05
C THR A 54 7.05 28.75 3.52
N VAL A 55 6.31 28.10 4.44
CA VAL A 55 6.54 28.21 5.88
C VAL A 55 7.39 27.02 6.33
N PRO A 56 8.60 27.24 6.90
CA PRO A 56 9.40 26.16 7.45
C PRO A 56 8.61 25.44 8.56
N PHE A 57 8.44 24.13 8.42
CA PHE A 57 7.73 23.35 9.42
C PHE A 57 8.68 22.78 10.47
N THR A 58 8.17 22.66 11.69
CA THR A 58 8.81 21.95 12.80
C THR A 58 7.94 20.77 13.24
N LEU A 59 8.50 19.84 14.01
CA LEU A 59 7.72 18.71 14.54
C LEU A 59 6.48 19.19 15.31
N SER A 60 6.63 20.17 16.19
CA SER A 60 5.52 20.72 16.98
C SER A 60 4.42 21.28 16.09
N LEU A 61 4.79 22.03 15.05
CA LEU A 61 3.83 22.59 14.10
C LEU A 61 3.06 21.49 13.35
N VAL A 62 3.77 20.47 12.86
CA VAL A 62 3.15 19.33 12.17
C VAL A 62 2.18 18.58 13.09
N LEU A 63 2.57 18.31 14.34
CA LEU A 63 1.74 17.60 15.32
C LEU A 63 0.52 18.42 15.76
N ILE A 64 0.68 19.72 16.02
CA ILE A 64 -0.43 20.62 16.39
C ILE A 64 -1.45 20.67 15.27
N THR A 65 -1.02 20.95 14.03
CA THR A 65 -1.92 21.04 12.88
C THR A 65 -2.62 19.71 12.61
N SER A 66 -1.89 18.60 12.68
CA SER A 66 -2.51 17.26 12.55
C SER A 66 -3.54 16.98 13.66
N SER A 67 -3.26 17.40 14.89
CA SER A 67 -4.19 17.25 16.02
C SER A 67 -5.44 18.10 15.87
N VAL A 68 -5.31 19.34 15.37
CA VAL A 68 -6.46 20.20 15.05
C VAL A 68 -7.33 19.54 13.97
N LEU A 69 -6.74 19.01 12.91
CA LEU A 69 -7.49 18.28 11.87
C LEU A 69 -8.19 17.03 12.41
N ALA A 70 -7.58 16.32 13.37
CA ALA A 70 -8.20 15.18 14.03
C ALA A 70 -9.36 15.59 14.96
N ILE A 71 -9.24 16.72 15.66
CA ILE A 71 -10.35 17.29 16.46
C ILE A 71 -11.52 17.68 15.56
N ILE A 72 -11.26 18.31 14.41
CA ILE A 72 -12.30 18.60 13.41
C ILE A 72 -12.94 17.30 12.91
N SER A 73 -12.15 16.28 12.64
CA SER A 73 -12.62 14.96 12.22
C SER A 73 -13.51 14.29 13.27
N LEU A 74 -13.16 14.41 14.56
CA LEU A 74 -14.00 13.98 15.68
C LEU A 74 -15.29 14.78 15.79
N ALA A 75 -15.25 16.10 15.61
CA ALA A 75 -16.43 16.95 15.63
C ALA A 75 -17.42 16.58 14.51
N ILE A 76 -16.91 16.25 13.31
CA ILE A 76 -17.71 15.73 12.20
C ILE A 76 -18.36 14.41 12.59
N LEU A 77 -17.59 13.45 13.16
CA LEU A 77 -18.11 12.16 13.60
C LEU A 77 -19.17 12.30 14.71
N TRP A 78 -18.98 13.26 15.62
CA TRP A 78 -19.93 13.56 16.68
C TRP A 78 -21.24 14.11 16.10
N LYS A 79 -21.16 15.10 15.19
CA LYS A 79 -22.34 15.66 14.51
C LYS A 79 -23.12 14.62 13.71
N GLN A 80 -22.45 13.61 13.17
CA GLN A 80 -23.09 12.50 12.45
C GLN A 80 -23.67 11.41 13.38
N GLY A 81 -23.57 11.56 14.71
CA GLY A 81 -24.02 10.54 15.68
C GLY A 81 -23.16 9.26 15.68
N ASN A 82 -22.00 9.31 15.04
CA ASN A 82 -21.15 8.14 14.78
C ASN A 82 -20.05 7.94 15.85
N LEU A 83 -19.94 8.83 16.85
CA LEU A 83 -18.89 8.76 17.89
C LEU A 83 -18.90 7.41 18.65
N LYS A 84 -20.10 6.88 18.95
CA LYS A 84 -20.27 5.58 19.61
C LYS A 84 -19.75 4.41 18.76
N ARG A 85 -19.65 4.57 17.44
CA ARG A 85 -19.15 3.56 16.49
C ARG A 85 -17.62 3.55 16.36
N ILE A 86 -16.94 4.59 16.85
CA ILE A 86 -15.47 4.64 16.91
C ILE A 86 -14.95 3.56 17.86
N ILE A 87 -15.61 3.44 19.01
CA ILE A 87 -15.29 2.51 20.11
C ILE A 87 -16.25 1.31 20.09
N HIS A 88 -17.02 1.12 19.00
CA HIS A 88 -17.71 -0.15 18.82
C HIS A 88 -16.64 -1.19 18.47
N PHE A 89 -16.03 -1.73 19.53
CA PHE A 89 -15.45 -3.05 19.49
C PHE A 89 -16.56 -3.92 18.96
N ASP A 90 -16.37 -4.54 17.78
CA ASP A 90 -17.09 -5.77 17.50
C ASP A 90 -16.91 -6.59 18.78
N THR A 91 -17.96 -6.72 19.58
CA THR A 91 -17.92 -7.53 20.78
C THR A 91 -17.51 -8.87 20.25
N TYR A 92 -16.23 -9.24 20.44
CA TYR A 92 -15.66 -10.46 19.89
C TYR A 92 -16.58 -11.53 20.47
N PRO A 93 -17.49 -12.13 19.68
CA PRO A 93 -18.49 -12.98 20.28
C PRO A 93 -17.67 -14.08 20.93
N ILE A 94 -17.95 -14.42 22.19
CA ILE A 94 -17.28 -15.56 22.83
C ILE A 94 -17.42 -16.82 21.94
N GLN A 95 -18.47 -16.87 21.12
CA GLN A 95 -18.70 -17.83 20.04
C GLN A 95 -17.61 -17.88 18.95
N LYS A 96 -16.87 -16.80 18.66
CA LYS A 96 -15.70 -16.79 17.75
C LYS A 96 -14.40 -17.23 18.43
N LEU A 97 -14.32 -17.32 19.76
CA LEU A 97 -13.20 -18.04 20.39
C LEU A 97 -13.26 -19.55 20.05
N LYS A 98 -14.46 -20.10 19.80
CA LYS A 98 -14.63 -21.46 19.29
C LYS A 98 -14.06 -21.67 17.88
N SER A 99 -13.84 -20.59 17.11
CA SER A 99 -13.17 -20.66 15.80
C SER A 99 -11.63 -20.67 15.88
N ILE A 100 -11.05 -20.58 17.08
CA ILE A 100 -9.61 -20.75 17.27
C ILE A 100 -9.32 -22.24 17.44
N ASN A 101 -8.42 -22.77 16.62
CA ASN A 101 -7.94 -24.15 16.69
C ASN A 101 -6.41 -24.20 16.80
N LEU A 102 -5.86 -25.41 16.99
CA LEU A 102 -4.42 -25.57 17.19
C LEU A 102 -3.62 -25.14 15.96
N SER A 103 -4.13 -25.41 14.76
CA SER A 103 -3.55 -24.94 13.50
C SER A 103 -3.49 -23.42 13.44
N TRP A 104 -4.54 -22.73 13.89
CA TRP A 104 -4.56 -21.28 13.98
C TRP A 104 -3.50 -20.76 14.94
N ILE A 105 -3.39 -21.34 16.14
CA ILE A 105 -2.40 -20.92 17.15
C ILE A 105 -0.98 -21.10 16.61
N PHE A 106 -0.70 -22.25 15.99
CA PHE A 106 0.59 -22.52 15.36
C PHE A 106 0.91 -21.52 14.24
N LEU A 107 -0.01 -21.31 13.31
CA LEU A 107 0.16 -20.37 12.20
C LEU A 107 0.30 -18.92 12.69
N ALA A 108 -0.48 -18.52 13.71
CA ALA A 108 -0.36 -17.21 14.33
C ALA A 108 1.01 -17.04 15.01
N GLY A 109 1.50 -18.07 15.69
CA GLY A 109 2.86 -18.11 16.24
C GLY A 109 3.93 -17.90 15.17
N LEU A 110 3.79 -18.54 14.00
CA LEU A 110 4.69 -18.33 12.87
C LEU A 110 4.60 -16.90 12.30
N VAL A 111 3.41 -16.32 12.18
CA VAL A 111 3.24 -14.92 11.76
C VAL A 111 3.94 -13.98 12.74
N VAL A 112 3.71 -14.15 14.05
CA VAL A 112 4.38 -13.34 15.08
C VAL A 112 5.90 -13.51 15.00
N TYR A 113 6.39 -14.74 14.85
CA TYR A 113 7.81 -15.01 14.70
C TYR A 113 8.42 -14.31 13.47
N ILE A 114 7.76 -14.38 12.30
CA ILE A 114 8.26 -13.72 11.08
C ILE A 114 8.25 -12.20 11.22
N VAL A 115 7.18 -11.63 11.77
CA VAL A 115 7.10 -10.19 12.04
C VAL A 115 8.19 -9.76 13.01
N TYR A 116 8.44 -10.54 14.06
CA TYR A 116 9.54 -10.33 15.01
C TYR A 116 10.90 -10.43 14.32
N ALA A 117 11.15 -11.47 13.52
CA ALA A 117 12.41 -11.66 12.82
C ALA A 117 12.69 -10.51 11.82
N MET A 118 11.66 -10.04 11.12
CA MET A 118 11.72 -8.86 10.26
C MET A 118 12.10 -7.63 11.08
N ALA A 119 11.41 -7.39 12.20
CA ALA A 119 11.66 -6.25 13.07
C ALA A 119 13.06 -6.27 13.67
N ALA A 120 13.50 -7.42 14.17
CA ALA A 120 14.84 -7.62 14.70
C ALA A 120 15.90 -7.34 13.63
N LYS A 121 15.74 -7.88 12.42
CA LYS A 121 16.64 -7.61 11.29
C LYS A 121 16.67 -6.12 10.93
N ALA A 122 15.51 -5.47 10.85
CA ALA A 122 15.39 -4.07 10.49
C ALA A 122 16.05 -3.16 11.54
N MET A 123 15.86 -3.44 12.83
CA MET A 123 16.38 -2.62 13.92
C MET A 123 17.87 -2.87 14.20
N PHE A 124 18.38 -4.07 13.87
CA PHE A 124 19.78 -4.43 14.12
C PHE A 124 20.75 -3.74 13.16
N TRP A 125 20.44 -3.75 11.85
CA TRP A 125 21.35 -3.19 10.84
C TRP A 125 21.06 -1.71 10.57
N PRO A 126 22.11 -0.88 10.36
CA PRO A 126 21.93 0.48 9.90
C PRO A 126 21.27 0.50 8.50
N THR A 127 20.78 1.66 8.09
CA THR A 127 20.28 1.85 6.73
C THR A 127 21.43 1.64 5.74
N ALA A 128 21.44 0.46 5.10
CA ALA A 128 22.49 0.02 4.17
C ALA A 128 22.01 -0.05 2.71
N ALA A 129 20.69 0.02 2.47
CA ALA A 129 20.15 -0.09 1.12
C ALA A 129 20.43 1.18 0.31
N TYR A 130 21.06 1.03 -0.86
CA TYR A 130 21.46 2.13 -1.72
C TYR A 130 20.32 3.12 -2.02
N ASP A 131 19.13 2.63 -2.38
CA ASP A 131 17.95 3.48 -2.66
C ASP A 131 17.47 4.28 -1.44
N SER A 132 17.70 3.75 -0.23
CA SER A 132 17.35 4.43 1.01
C SER A 132 18.41 5.49 1.35
N ILE A 133 19.69 5.13 1.27
CA ILE A 133 20.83 6.03 1.54
C ILE A 133 20.86 7.21 0.57
N THR A 134 20.62 6.98 -0.71
CA THR A 134 20.71 8.02 -1.77
C THR A 134 19.36 8.65 -2.11
N GLY A 135 18.33 8.36 -1.32
CA GLY A 135 16.96 8.76 -1.59
C GLY A 135 16.18 8.96 -0.31
N TYR A 136 15.41 7.96 0.10
CA TYR A 136 14.37 8.11 1.12
C TYR A 136 14.88 8.58 2.49
N ASP A 137 15.96 7.98 3.00
CA ASP A 137 16.53 8.28 4.32
C ASP A 137 17.32 9.60 4.30
N TYR A 138 18.07 9.86 3.23
CA TYR A 138 18.82 11.10 3.08
C TYR A 138 17.90 12.31 2.88
N MET A 139 16.92 12.21 1.99
CA MET A 139 15.89 13.23 1.83
C MET A 139 15.17 13.50 3.16
N ALA A 140 14.86 12.45 3.93
CA ALA A 140 14.22 12.62 5.23
C ALA A 140 15.07 13.40 6.24
N LYS A 141 16.39 13.20 6.26
CA LYS A 141 17.32 13.96 7.12
C LYS A 141 17.35 15.44 6.73
N VAL A 142 17.45 15.72 5.43
CA VAL A 142 17.48 17.10 4.93
C VAL A 142 16.15 17.80 5.19
N VAL A 143 15.02 17.15 4.88
CA VAL A 143 13.68 17.66 5.15
C VAL A 143 13.46 17.90 6.65
N ALA A 144 13.98 17.02 7.53
CA ALA A 144 13.90 17.19 8.97
C ALA A 144 14.77 18.36 9.49
N ALA A 145 15.94 18.58 8.88
CA ALA A 145 16.87 19.63 9.27
C ALA A 145 16.44 21.02 8.79
N GLU A 146 15.93 21.10 7.55
CA GLU A 146 15.60 22.38 6.90
C GLU A 146 14.11 22.75 7.02
N GLY A 147 13.25 21.81 7.40
CA GLY A 147 11.82 22.07 7.58
C GLY A 147 11.09 22.42 6.28
N THR A 148 11.59 21.95 5.13
CA THR A 148 11.01 22.22 3.80
C THR A 148 11.33 21.10 2.81
N TYR A 149 10.43 20.90 1.85
CA TYR A 149 10.66 20.01 0.70
C TYR A 149 11.48 20.66 -0.42
N ASN A 150 11.40 21.98 -0.59
CA ASN A 150 12.30 22.72 -1.46
C ASN A 150 13.54 23.07 -0.65
N ASN A 151 14.53 22.17 -0.69
CA ASN A 151 15.70 22.17 0.18
C ASN A 151 17.01 22.18 -0.60
N SER A 152 18.13 22.25 0.13
CA SER A 152 19.48 22.36 -0.44
C SER A 152 19.90 21.21 -1.36
N ILE A 153 19.24 20.04 -1.34
CA ILE A 153 19.53 18.95 -2.29
C ILE A 153 19.23 19.39 -3.73
N PHE A 154 18.27 20.29 -3.92
CA PHE A 154 17.85 20.71 -5.25
C PHE A 154 18.60 21.94 -5.77
N ASP A 155 19.63 22.41 -5.08
CA ASP A 155 20.51 23.46 -5.60
C ASP A 155 21.40 22.92 -6.73
N VAL A 156 21.61 23.73 -7.78
CA VAL A 156 22.28 23.31 -9.05
C VAL A 156 23.68 22.77 -8.80
N GLU A 157 24.36 23.27 -7.78
CA GLU A 157 25.74 22.91 -7.44
C GLU A 157 25.85 21.66 -6.56
N ASN A 158 24.72 21.09 -6.10
CA ASN A 158 24.74 19.97 -5.18
C ASN A 158 24.97 18.63 -5.91
N PRO A 159 26.12 17.96 -5.72
CA PRO A 159 26.45 16.73 -6.43
C PRO A 159 25.62 15.52 -5.95
N THR A 160 24.88 15.64 -4.84
CA THR A 160 24.04 14.54 -4.31
C THR A 160 22.64 14.55 -4.89
N ALA A 161 22.27 15.57 -5.67
CA ALA A 161 20.97 15.69 -6.31
C ALA A 161 20.75 14.53 -7.31
N GLY A 162 19.54 13.98 -7.35
CA GLY A 162 19.25 12.84 -8.23
C GLY A 162 17.79 12.41 -8.23
N ILE A 163 17.42 11.55 -9.18
CA ILE A 163 16.03 11.12 -9.45
C ILE A 163 15.32 10.46 -8.25
N ARG A 164 16.08 9.94 -7.27
CA ARG A 164 15.51 9.33 -6.06
C ARG A 164 14.91 10.36 -5.10
N HIS A 165 15.27 11.64 -5.26
CA HIS A 165 14.74 12.74 -4.46
C HIS A 165 13.39 13.26 -4.98
N SER A 166 12.99 12.90 -6.20
CA SER A 166 11.68 13.29 -6.78
C SER A 166 10.54 12.31 -6.45
N TYR A 167 10.80 11.31 -5.60
CA TYR A 167 9.76 10.39 -5.16
C TYR A 167 8.67 11.10 -4.36
N PRO A 168 7.41 10.64 -4.46
CA PRO A 168 6.32 11.16 -3.65
C PRO A 168 6.59 11.15 -2.13
N PRO A 169 5.96 12.06 -1.39
CA PRO A 169 6.47 12.52 -0.10
C PRO A 169 6.08 11.63 1.10
N PHE A 170 5.36 10.52 0.89
CA PHE A 170 4.91 9.70 2.03
C PHE A 170 6.07 9.15 2.89
N VAL A 171 7.06 8.49 2.27
CA VAL A 171 8.11 7.76 3.01
C VAL A 171 9.12 8.69 3.65
N ASN A 172 9.65 9.64 2.87
CA ASN A 172 10.58 10.64 3.37
C ASN A 172 9.93 11.55 4.43
N SER A 173 8.65 11.95 4.33
CA SER A 173 7.97 12.64 5.45
C SER A 173 7.88 11.75 6.69
N SER A 174 7.48 10.49 6.52
CA SER A 174 7.36 9.56 7.65
C SER A 174 8.70 9.47 8.38
N PHE A 175 9.78 9.29 7.63
CA PHE A 175 11.15 9.21 8.14
C PHE A 175 11.62 10.53 8.76
N ALA A 176 11.29 11.67 8.15
CA ALA A 176 11.63 12.99 8.68
C ALA A 176 11.01 13.21 10.07
N VAL A 177 9.80 12.72 10.31
CA VAL A 177 9.18 12.78 11.65
C VAL A 177 10.00 12.06 12.70
N ALA A 178 10.60 10.90 12.38
CA ALA A 178 11.51 10.23 13.31
C ALA A 178 12.76 11.07 13.61
N TYR A 179 13.37 11.67 12.58
CA TYR A 179 14.54 12.52 12.77
C TYR A 179 14.23 13.79 13.55
N MET A 180 13.14 14.49 13.23
CA MET A 180 12.70 15.65 14.00
C MET A 180 12.34 15.30 15.46
N ALA A 181 11.95 14.05 15.72
CA ALA A 181 11.72 13.52 17.07
C ALA A 181 13.01 13.11 17.81
N GLY A 182 14.18 13.36 17.22
CA GLY A 182 15.49 13.06 17.79
C GLY A 182 15.93 11.60 17.68
N LEU A 183 15.32 10.81 16.79
CA LEU A 183 15.78 9.44 16.53
C LEU A 183 16.98 9.42 15.59
N ASN A 184 17.95 8.56 15.88
CA ASN A 184 19.10 8.33 15.00
C ASN A 184 18.77 7.42 13.80
N SER A 185 17.59 6.78 13.81
CA SER A 185 17.19 5.78 12.82
C SER A 185 15.68 5.79 12.58
N THR A 186 15.30 5.55 11.32
CA THR A 186 13.92 5.52 10.82
C THR A 186 13.32 4.11 10.84
N LYS A 187 14.11 3.10 11.24
CA LYS A 187 13.74 1.68 11.14
C LYS A 187 12.46 1.31 11.90
N ILE A 188 12.16 2.01 12.99
CA ILE A 188 10.90 1.80 13.71
C ILE A 188 9.67 2.04 12.83
N ILE A 189 9.75 2.98 11.88
CA ILE A 189 8.62 3.30 10.99
C ILE A 189 8.31 2.14 10.06
N VAL A 190 9.34 1.50 9.46
CA VAL A 190 9.10 0.34 8.60
C VAL A 190 8.56 -0.86 9.37
N VAL A 191 9.00 -1.03 10.63
CA VAL A 191 8.45 -2.05 11.53
C VAL A 191 6.96 -1.82 11.79
N LEU A 192 6.59 -0.60 12.16
CA LEU A 192 5.20 -0.24 12.42
C LEU A 192 4.32 -0.42 11.16
N LEU A 193 4.80 -0.02 9.98
CA LEU A 193 4.08 -0.20 8.72
C LEU A 193 3.92 -1.68 8.33
N PHE A 194 4.91 -2.53 8.60
CA PHE A 194 4.79 -3.96 8.32
C PHE A 194 3.84 -4.67 9.29
N ILE A 195 3.87 -4.31 10.57
CA ILE A 195 2.89 -4.79 11.57
C ILE A 195 1.47 -4.37 11.14
N SER A 196 1.31 -3.10 10.77
CA SER A 196 0.05 -2.57 10.22
C SER A 196 -0.44 -3.37 9.01
N LEU A 197 0.45 -3.73 8.09
CA LEU A 197 0.13 -4.56 6.93
C LEU A 197 -0.35 -5.96 7.33
N ALA A 198 0.36 -6.64 8.24
CA ALA A 198 -0.02 -7.96 8.70
C ALA A 198 -1.38 -7.97 9.41
N ILE A 199 -1.61 -7.01 10.32
CA ILE A 199 -2.88 -6.87 11.05
C ILE A 199 -4.03 -6.54 10.08
N TYR A 200 -3.81 -5.60 9.16
CA TYR A 200 -4.84 -5.18 8.21
C TYR A 200 -5.29 -6.36 7.33
N PHE A 201 -4.35 -7.04 6.65
CA PHE A 201 -4.73 -8.12 5.74
C PHE A 201 -5.29 -9.35 6.46
N TRP A 202 -4.80 -9.69 7.66
CA TRP A 202 -5.45 -10.70 8.49
C TRP A 202 -6.92 -10.33 8.78
N SER A 203 -7.17 -9.08 9.18
CA SER A 203 -8.52 -8.60 9.47
C SER A 203 -9.41 -8.52 8.23
N VAL A 204 -8.82 -8.29 7.06
CA VAL A 204 -9.55 -8.34 5.79
C VAL A 204 -9.91 -9.78 5.41
N PHE A 205 -8.97 -10.72 5.47
CA PHE A 205 -9.19 -12.11 5.06
C PHE A 205 -10.27 -12.79 5.91
N ARG A 206 -10.29 -12.56 7.23
CA ARG A 206 -11.30 -13.16 8.13
C ARG A 206 -12.75 -12.73 7.84
N LYS A 207 -12.97 -11.67 7.04
CA LYS A 207 -14.32 -11.29 6.58
C LYS A 207 -14.87 -12.28 5.52
N TYR A 208 -13.99 -13.02 4.86
CA TYR A 208 -14.32 -13.82 3.66
C TYR A 208 -13.99 -15.30 3.78
N THR A 209 -13.28 -15.70 4.84
CA THR A 209 -12.87 -17.09 5.08
C THR A 209 -12.80 -17.40 6.57
N THR A 210 -12.45 -18.64 6.92
CA THR A 210 -12.27 -19.07 8.32
C THR A 210 -11.06 -18.39 8.96
N GLU A 211 -11.01 -18.38 10.29
CA GLU A 211 -9.88 -17.82 11.02
C GLU A 211 -8.55 -18.51 10.63
N THR A 212 -8.55 -19.84 10.49
CA THR A 212 -7.36 -20.62 10.08
C THR A 212 -6.91 -20.26 8.67
N ALA A 213 -7.84 -20.14 7.72
CA ALA A 213 -7.49 -19.72 6.36
C ALA A 213 -6.97 -18.28 6.34
N ALA A 214 -7.61 -17.37 7.09
CA ALA A 214 -7.21 -15.98 7.17
C ALA A 214 -5.77 -15.84 7.68
N ILE A 215 -5.41 -16.50 8.78
CA ILE A 215 -4.04 -16.44 9.30
C ILE A 215 -3.05 -17.18 8.38
N PHE A 216 -3.45 -18.24 7.69
CA PHE A 216 -2.62 -18.91 6.69
C PHE A 216 -2.28 -17.96 5.52
N PHE A 217 -3.25 -17.24 4.97
CA PHE A 217 -3.00 -16.29 3.89
C PHE A 217 -2.19 -15.07 4.35
N THR A 218 -2.33 -14.65 5.61
CA THR A 218 -1.44 -13.67 6.23
C THR A 218 -0.02 -14.22 6.33
N LEU A 219 0.17 -15.47 6.76
CA LEU A 219 1.47 -16.13 6.80
C LEU A 219 2.10 -16.19 5.41
N LEU A 220 1.34 -16.65 4.41
CA LEU A 220 1.79 -16.74 3.02
C LEU A 220 2.26 -15.38 2.50
N LEU A 221 1.59 -14.29 2.88
CA LEU A 221 1.96 -12.92 2.52
C LEU A 221 3.23 -12.43 3.22
N VAL A 222 3.32 -12.57 4.55
CA VAL A 222 4.47 -12.03 5.31
C VAL A 222 5.73 -12.89 5.17
N ALA A 223 5.58 -14.15 4.77
CA ALA A 223 6.67 -15.09 4.55
C ALA A 223 7.26 -15.05 3.14
N VAL A 224 6.73 -14.21 2.23
CA VAL A 224 7.30 -14.06 0.88
C VAL A 224 8.76 -13.60 0.99
N PRO A 225 9.76 -14.39 0.55
CA PRO A 225 11.16 -14.16 0.88
C PRO A 225 11.68 -12.78 0.46
N GLU A 226 11.43 -12.40 -0.79
CA GLU A 226 11.88 -11.11 -1.34
C GLU A 226 11.14 -9.94 -0.69
N PHE A 227 9.84 -10.07 -0.42
CA PHE A 227 9.06 -9.03 0.26
C PHE A 227 9.54 -8.82 1.69
N LEU A 228 9.77 -9.91 2.43
CA LEU A 228 10.31 -9.90 3.79
C LEU A 228 11.72 -9.29 3.84
N ALA A 229 12.57 -9.63 2.86
CA ALA A 229 13.90 -9.05 2.74
C ALA A 229 13.82 -7.54 2.53
N MET A 230 13.01 -7.08 1.57
CA MET A 230 12.85 -5.67 1.24
C MET A 230 12.13 -4.86 2.32
N ALA A 231 11.24 -5.48 3.11
CA ALA A 231 10.54 -4.83 4.21
C ALA A 231 11.50 -4.29 5.29
N SER A 232 12.66 -4.94 5.47
CA SER A 232 13.67 -4.53 6.45
C SER A 232 14.56 -3.35 6.01
N LEU A 233 14.48 -2.94 4.73
CA LEU A 233 15.48 -2.07 4.08
C LEU A 233 15.14 -0.57 4.03
N SER A 234 14.14 -0.08 4.77
CA SER A 234 13.74 1.35 4.74
C SER A 234 13.34 1.85 3.34
N LEU A 235 12.44 1.11 2.69
CA LEU A 235 11.99 1.38 1.31
C LEU A 235 10.49 1.65 1.23
N THR A 236 10.03 2.12 0.07
CA THR A 236 8.62 2.40 -0.26
C THR A 236 7.72 1.17 -0.38
N ASN A 237 8.29 -0.02 -0.42
CA ASN A 237 7.62 -1.26 -0.81
C ASN A 237 6.45 -1.66 0.10
N VAL A 238 6.65 -1.64 1.41
CA VAL A 238 5.62 -2.02 2.39
C VAL A 238 4.41 -1.08 2.35
N PRO A 239 4.56 0.25 2.48
CA PRO A 239 3.41 1.16 2.40
C PRO A 239 2.72 1.13 1.05
N GLN A 240 3.46 1.06 -0.07
CA GLN A 240 2.84 0.92 -1.39
C GLN A 240 1.99 -0.36 -1.47
N THR A 241 2.51 -1.49 -0.99
CA THR A 241 1.80 -2.78 -0.99
C THR A 241 0.52 -2.71 -0.19
N LEU A 242 0.59 -2.13 1.02
CA LEU A 242 -0.59 -1.89 1.84
C LEU A 242 -1.62 -1.05 1.08
N PHE A 243 -1.24 0.15 0.63
CA PHE A 243 -2.16 1.12 0.05
C PHE A 243 -2.79 0.65 -1.26
N ALA A 244 -1.99 0.11 -2.18
CA ALA A 244 -2.49 -0.33 -3.49
C ALA A 244 -3.48 -1.49 -3.34
N ALA A 245 -3.12 -2.51 -2.59
CA ALA A 245 -3.94 -3.71 -2.46
C ALA A 245 -5.16 -3.50 -1.56
N ALA A 246 -4.99 -2.81 -0.42
CA ALA A 246 -6.11 -2.43 0.42
C ALA A 246 -7.10 -1.55 -0.35
N GLY A 247 -6.59 -0.65 -1.18
CA GLY A 247 -7.39 0.21 -2.05
C GLY A 247 -8.23 -0.58 -3.05
N LEU A 248 -7.62 -1.48 -3.83
CA LEU A 248 -8.37 -2.30 -4.79
C LEU A 248 -9.33 -3.30 -4.12
N ILE A 249 -8.96 -3.85 -2.96
CA ILE A 249 -9.89 -4.69 -2.18
C ILE A 249 -11.07 -3.86 -1.69
N ALA A 250 -10.87 -2.62 -1.21
CA ALA A 250 -11.97 -1.75 -0.83
C ALA A 250 -12.88 -1.39 -2.01
N ILE A 251 -12.33 -1.19 -3.21
CA ILE A 251 -13.15 -1.03 -4.44
C ILE A 251 -13.95 -2.31 -4.73
N PHE A 252 -13.35 -3.49 -4.57
CA PHE A 252 -14.08 -4.75 -4.63
C PHE A 252 -15.21 -4.79 -3.59
N GLU A 253 -14.96 -4.41 -2.33
CA GLU A 253 -16.00 -4.37 -1.29
C GLU A 253 -17.12 -3.39 -1.63
N PHE A 254 -16.83 -2.24 -2.22
CA PHE A 254 -17.84 -1.31 -2.73
C PHE A 254 -18.69 -1.97 -3.83
N ILE A 255 -18.07 -2.68 -4.77
CA ILE A 255 -18.78 -3.37 -5.85
C ILE A 255 -19.74 -4.44 -5.27
N GLN A 256 -19.30 -5.16 -4.23
CA GLN A 256 -20.12 -6.19 -3.58
C GLN A 256 -21.23 -5.61 -2.71
N LYS A 257 -20.91 -4.60 -1.87
CA LYS A 257 -21.78 -4.13 -0.79
C LYS A 257 -22.54 -2.83 -1.12
N ARG A 258 -22.12 -2.11 -2.17
CA ARG A 258 -22.67 -0.80 -2.60
C ARG A 258 -22.66 0.28 -1.52
N ASP A 259 -21.68 0.21 -0.64
CA ASP A 259 -21.49 1.17 0.44
C ASP A 259 -20.40 2.18 0.06
N SER A 260 -20.77 3.45 -0.04
CA SER A 260 -19.88 4.55 -0.43
C SER A 260 -18.65 4.69 0.47
N SER A 261 -18.72 4.21 1.72
CA SER A 261 -17.57 4.24 2.64
C SER A 261 -16.39 3.41 2.10
N TYR A 262 -16.66 2.29 1.43
CA TYR A 262 -15.62 1.47 0.79
C TYR A 262 -15.10 2.09 -0.52
N LEU A 263 -15.94 2.84 -1.24
CA LEU A 263 -15.50 3.60 -2.41
C LEU A 263 -14.51 4.70 -2.01
N ILE A 264 -14.86 5.49 -0.99
CA ILE A 264 -14.02 6.56 -0.46
C ILE A 264 -12.73 5.96 0.11
N LEU A 265 -12.82 4.89 0.90
CA LEU A 265 -11.65 4.19 1.43
C LEU A 265 -10.74 3.69 0.31
N GLY A 266 -11.30 3.05 -0.72
CA GLY A 266 -10.55 2.58 -1.87
C GLY A 266 -9.87 3.73 -2.62
N ALA A 267 -10.58 4.83 -2.86
CA ALA A 267 -10.03 5.99 -3.54
C ALA A 267 -8.89 6.66 -2.74
N VAL A 268 -9.06 6.83 -1.42
CA VAL A 268 -8.03 7.38 -0.52
C VAL A 268 -6.81 6.48 -0.51
N LEU A 269 -6.98 5.17 -0.32
CA LEU A 269 -5.86 4.21 -0.27
C LEU A 269 -5.10 4.15 -1.60
N VAL A 270 -5.80 4.08 -2.74
CA VAL A 270 -5.12 4.12 -4.05
C VAL A 270 -4.41 5.46 -4.26
N GLY A 271 -4.99 6.57 -3.78
CA GLY A 271 -4.36 7.88 -3.74
C GLY A 271 -3.08 7.91 -2.89
N LEU A 272 -3.09 7.28 -1.70
CA LEU A 272 -1.90 7.16 -0.87
C LEU A 272 -0.82 6.26 -1.49
N ASN A 273 -1.21 5.29 -2.31
CA ASN A 273 -0.27 4.51 -3.10
C ASN A 273 0.50 5.40 -4.09
N VAL A 274 -0.17 6.30 -4.82
CA VAL A 274 0.54 7.27 -5.70
C VAL A 274 1.25 8.38 -4.92
N TRP A 275 0.83 8.65 -3.69
CA TRP A 275 1.55 9.50 -2.72
C TRP A 275 2.79 8.82 -2.13
N THR A 276 2.96 7.52 -2.36
CA THR A 276 4.14 6.73 -1.98
C THR A 276 5.06 6.50 -3.18
N ARG A 277 4.50 6.13 -4.33
CA ARG A 277 5.25 5.97 -5.60
C ARG A 277 4.38 6.25 -6.81
N SER A 278 4.93 7.02 -7.75
CA SER A 278 4.21 7.46 -8.95
C SER A 278 3.83 6.33 -9.92
N ASP A 279 4.61 5.25 -9.98
CA ASP A 279 4.28 4.06 -10.78
C ASP A 279 3.01 3.35 -10.29
N GLY A 280 2.55 3.65 -9.06
CA GLY A 280 1.28 3.21 -8.52
C GLY A 280 0.04 3.71 -9.27
N VAL A 281 0.18 4.63 -10.24
CA VAL A 281 -0.94 5.15 -11.06
C VAL A 281 -1.70 4.03 -11.77
N ILE A 282 -1.05 2.90 -12.06
CA ILE A 282 -1.69 1.72 -12.65
C ILE A 282 -2.86 1.21 -11.81
N PHE A 283 -2.85 1.38 -10.49
CA PHE A 283 -3.91 0.92 -9.59
C PHE A 283 -5.09 1.90 -9.57
N ILE A 284 -4.89 3.18 -9.92
CA ILE A 284 -5.99 4.11 -10.22
C ILE A 284 -6.73 3.60 -11.46
N VAL A 285 -5.99 3.33 -12.55
CA VAL A 285 -6.59 2.84 -13.80
C VAL A 285 -7.25 1.48 -13.57
N GLY A 286 -6.59 0.57 -12.85
CA GLY A 286 -7.14 -0.75 -12.49
C GLY A 286 -8.45 -0.66 -11.70
N GLY A 287 -8.51 0.18 -10.65
CA GLY A 287 -9.74 0.41 -9.87
C GLY A 287 -10.85 1.06 -10.70
N GLY A 288 -10.50 2.04 -11.55
CA GLY A 288 -11.44 2.68 -12.47
C GLY A 288 -12.03 1.70 -13.49
N LEU A 289 -11.22 0.79 -14.02
CA LEU A 289 -11.68 -0.25 -14.94
C LEU A 289 -12.51 -1.31 -14.23
N MET A 290 -12.17 -1.71 -12.99
CA MET A 290 -13.03 -2.58 -12.18
C MET A 290 -14.41 -1.98 -11.99
N LEU A 291 -14.47 -0.68 -11.71
CA LEU A 291 -15.71 0.07 -11.67
C LEU A 291 -16.41 0.01 -13.04
N LEU A 292 -15.80 0.51 -14.12
CA LEU A 292 -16.42 0.51 -15.45
C LEU A 292 -17.01 -0.86 -15.85
N ILE A 293 -16.26 -1.95 -15.66
CA ILE A 293 -16.70 -3.32 -15.94
C ILE A 293 -17.93 -3.71 -15.11
N ASP A 294 -17.92 -3.39 -13.81
CA ASP A 294 -19.07 -3.60 -12.94
C ASP A 294 -20.30 -2.79 -13.42
N GLY A 295 -20.10 -1.56 -13.86
CA GLY A 295 -21.15 -0.71 -14.42
C GLY A 295 -21.81 -1.29 -15.66
N PHE A 296 -21.01 -1.85 -16.58
CA PHE A 296 -21.54 -2.53 -17.77
C PHE A 296 -22.28 -3.83 -17.44
N ARG A 297 -21.85 -4.55 -16.40
CA ARG A 297 -22.46 -5.84 -16.02
C ARG A 297 -23.76 -5.68 -15.23
N ASN A 298 -23.93 -4.57 -14.52
CA ASN A 298 -25.01 -4.42 -13.58
C ASN A 298 -26.16 -3.58 -14.15
N HIS A 299 -27.12 -4.25 -14.80
CA HIS A 299 -28.34 -3.63 -15.36
C HIS A 299 -29.24 -2.93 -14.32
N ARG A 300 -28.98 -3.11 -13.02
CA ARG A 300 -29.78 -2.51 -11.93
C ARG A 300 -29.51 -1.02 -11.71
N MET A 301 -28.38 -0.49 -12.16
CA MET A 301 -28.16 0.95 -12.19
C MET A 301 -28.32 1.45 -13.62
N LYS A 302 -29.16 2.47 -13.82
CA LYS A 302 -29.13 3.23 -15.08
C LYS A 302 -27.69 3.72 -15.27
N ILE A 303 -27.14 3.54 -16.48
CA ILE A 303 -25.76 3.91 -16.83
C ILE A 303 -25.44 5.36 -16.44
N ALA A 304 -26.47 6.22 -16.46
CA ALA A 304 -26.47 7.61 -16.02
C ALA A 304 -26.19 7.83 -14.52
N ASN A 305 -26.11 6.79 -13.69
CA ASN A 305 -25.71 6.88 -12.28
C ASN A 305 -24.32 6.27 -12.02
N TYR A 306 -23.70 5.66 -13.02
CA TYR A 306 -22.39 4.99 -12.89
C TYR A 306 -21.21 5.96 -12.86
N TRP A 307 -21.35 7.11 -13.52
CA TRP A 307 -20.28 8.11 -13.58
C TRP A 307 -19.96 8.70 -12.21
N LYS A 308 -20.92 8.77 -11.28
CA LYS A 308 -20.70 9.35 -9.94
C LYS A 308 -19.62 8.59 -9.15
N PRO A 309 -19.73 7.26 -8.94
CA PRO A 309 -18.65 6.49 -8.33
C PRO A 309 -17.30 6.61 -9.05
N LEU A 310 -17.31 6.58 -10.38
CA LEU A 310 -16.09 6.64 -11.18
C LEU A 310 -15.39 8.00 -11.05
N VAL A 311 -16.14 9.10 -11.17
CA VAL A 311 -15.62 10.47 -11.01
C VAL A 311 -15.15 10.70 -9.59
N LEU A 312 -15.91 10.26 -8.58
CA LEU A 312 -15.50 10.39 -7.19
C LEU A 312 -14.21 9.62 -6.90
N PHE A 313 -14.12 8.37 -7.37
CA PHE A 313 -12.91 7.57 -7.24
C PHE A 313 -11.73 8.22 -7.95
N GLY A 314 -11.90 8.62 -9.22
CA GLY A 314 -10.86 9.27 -10.01
C GLY A 314 -10.36 10.57 -9.39
N ALA A 315 -11.29 11.44 -8.95
CA ALA A 315 -10.95 12.71 -8.33
C ALA A 315 -10.15 12.52 -7.03
N ILE A 316 -10.63 11.69 -6.10
CA ILE A 316 -9.96 11.47 -4.81
C ILE A 316 -8.60 10.78 -5.03
N SER A 317 -8.54 9.73 -5.85
CA SER A 317 -7.31 8.94 -6.02
C SER A 317 -6.24 9.65 -6.84
N ALA A 318 -6.61 10.52 -7.81
CA ALA A 318 -5.65 11.30 -8.58
C ALA A 318 -5.14 12.54 -7.82
N THR A 319 -5.88 13.03 -6.82
CA THR A 319 -5.54 14.27 -6.08
C THR A 319 -4.11 14.24 -5.51
N PRO A 320 -3.65 13.21 -4.78
CA PRO A 320 -2.28 13.19 -4.26
C PRO A 320 -1.22 13.24 -5.37
N PHE A 321 -1.45 12.53 -6.48
CA PHE A 321 -0.54 12.58 -7.63
C PHE A 321 -0.46 14.00 -8.21
N ILE A 322 -1.60 14.63 -8.46
CA ILE A 322 -1.67 16.00 -9.01
C ILE A 322 -0.99 16.99 -8.07
N ILE A 323 -1.25 16.92 -6.76
CA ILE A 323 -0.62 17.78 -5.75
C ILE A 323 0.90 17.64 -5.80
N TRP A 324 1.43 16.41 -5.80
CA TRP A 324 2.88 16.20 -5.80
C TRP A 324 3.54 16.66 -7.10
N GLN A 325 2.93 16.36 -8.25
CA GLN A 325 3.44 16.79 -9.54
C GLN A 325 3.42 18.31 -9.69
N ALA A 326 2.35 18.96 -9.21
CA ALA A 326 2.28 20.42 -9.16
C ALA A 326 3.35 21.01 -8.25
N TYR A 327 3.50 20.49 -7.02
CA TYR A 327 4.54 20.93 -6.09
C TYR A 327 5.92 20.83 -6.72
N SER A 328 6.24 19.66 -7.26
CA SER A 328 7.53 19.38 -7.89
C SER A 328 7.79 20.37 -9.02
N LYS A 329 6.83 20.54 -9.94
CA LYS A 329 6.98 21.42 -11.10
C LYS A 329 7.17 22.89 -10.74
N PHE A 330 6.44 23.40 -9.74
CA PHE A 330 6.39 24.83 -9.46
C PHE A 330 7.38 25.29 -8.39
N TYR A 331 7.78 24.42 -7.46
CA TYR A 331 8.57 24.82 -6.30
C TYR A 331 9.97 24.21 -6.24
N ILE A 332 10.18 23.01 -6.80
CA ILE A 332 11.49 22.35 -6.74
C ILE A 332 12.36 22.87 -7.89
N LYS A 333 13.44 23.58 -7.54
CA LYS A 333 14.28 24.34 -8.49
C LYS A 333 14.94 23.49 -9.57
N ASN A 334 15.21 22.21 -9.31
CA ASN A 334 15.82 21.27 -10.27
C ASN A 334 15.18 19.87 -10.17
N VAL A 335 13.94 19.73 -10.63
CA VAL A 335 13.33 18.40 -10.74
C VAL A 335 13.98 17.64 -11.88
N TYR A 336 14.63 16.52 -11.54
CA TYR A 336 15.02 15.52 -12.53
C TYR A 336 13.76 14.93 -13.16
N SER A 337 13.45 15.34 -14.38
CA SER A 337 12.29 14.83 -15.12
C SER A 337 12.54 13.38 -15.53
N SER A 338 11.67 12.48 -15.09
CA SER A 338 11.62 11.09 -15.56
C SER A 338 11.00 10.97 -16.96
N SER A 339 10.59 12.09 -17.58
CA SER A 339 9.87 12.10 -18.88
C SER A 339 10.65 11.45 -20.01
N ASP A 340 11.97 11.43 -19.91
CA ASP A 340 12.85 10.95 -20.99
C ASP A 340 13.12 9.44 -20.86
N ALA A 341 12.72 8.87 -19.72
CA ALA A 341 12.79 7.43 -19.44
C ALA A 341 11.64 6.63 -20.11
N PHE A 342 10.66 7.28 -20.74
CA PHE A 342 9.52 6.62 -21.37
C PHE A 342 9.32 7.04 -22.82
N VAL A 343 8.98 6.08 -23.67
CA VAL A 343 8.53 6.32 -25.04
C VAL A 343 7.10 6.87 -24.98
N LYS A 344 6.90 8.09 -25.48
CA LYS A 344 5.64 8.86 -25.35
C LYS A 344 4.57 8.50 -26.39
N HIS A 345 4.88 7.59 -27.32
CA HIS A 345 3.96 7.09 -28.33
C HIS A 345 3.84 5.56 -28.21
N LEU A 346 2.73 5.02 -28.70
CA LEU A 346 2.56 3.57 -28.81
C LEU A 346 3.52 3.03 -29.86
N PHE A 347 4.21 1.94 -29.54
CA PHE A 347 5.13 1.27 -30.45
C PHE A 347 5.10 -0.24 -30.24
N TRP A 348 5.56 -0.97 -31.23
CA TRP A 348 5.69 -2.41 -31.20
C TRP A 348 7.14 -2.81 -31.51
N ASP A 349 7.70 -3.65 -30.65
CA ASP A 349 9.04 -4.20 -30.68
C ASP A 349 8.93 -5.63 -30.14
N SER A 350 8.94 -6.60 -31.06
CA SER A 350 8.77 -8.02 -30.73
C SER A 350 9.89 -8.56 -29.85
N ASP A 351 11.11 -8.06 -30.04
CA ASP A 351 12.29 -8.58 -29.37
C ASP A 351 12.29 -8.12 -27.92
N LYS A 352 12.02 -6.83 -27.71
CA LYS A 352 11.81 -6.26 -26.37
C LYS A 352 10.65 -6.92 -25.65
N PHE A 353 9.53 -7.15 -26.34
CA PHE A 353 8.36 -7.81 -25.73
C PHE A 353 8.73 -9.22 -25.28
N THR A 354 9.41 -9.99 -26.14
CA THR A 354 9.81 -11.38 -25.85
C THR A 354 10.80 -11.45 -24.69
N ASP A 355 11.81 -10.57 -24.67
CA ASP A 355 12.78 -10.46 -23.57
C ASP A 355 12.08 -10.11 -22.24
N LEU A 356 11.18 -9.11 -22.26
CA LEU A 356 10.44 -8.72 -21.08
C LEU A 356 9.55 -9.86 -20.56
N VAL A 357 8.83 -10.57 -21.44
CA VAL A 357 8.02 -11.74 -21.06
C VAL A 357 8.89 -12.81 -20.41
N SER A 358 10.04 -13.14 -21.01
CA SER A 358 10.96 -14.14 -20.47
C SER A 358 11.43 -13.77 -19.06
N GLN A 359 11.82 -12.51 -18.85
CA GLN A 359 12.29 -12.06 -17.54
C GLN A 359 11.17 -12.02 -16.49
N VAL A 360 9.97 -11.58 -16.87
CA VAL A 360 8.80 -11.59 -15.98
C VAL A 360 8.41 -13.00 -15.59
N TYR A 361 8.47 -13.95 -16.52
CA TYR A 361 8.25 -15.37 -16.23
C TYR A 361 9.25 -15.90 -15.19
N THR A 362 10.55 -15.65 -15.39
CA THR A 362 11.61 -16.04 -14.44
C THR A 362 11.40 -15.44 -13.05
N ILE A 363 10.91 -14.19 -12.98
CA ILE A 363 10.58 -13.54 -11.71
C ILE A 363 9.40 -14.24 -11.03
N LEU A 364 8.32 -14.53 -11.76
CA LEU A 364 7.09 -15.12 -11.21
C LEU A 364 7.26 -16.59 -10.80
N GLU A 365 8.08 -17.36 -11.51
CA GLU A 365 8.33 -18.78 -11.18
C GLU A 365 9.32 -18.97 -10.02
N SER A 366 10.13 -17.94 -9.71
CA SER A 366 11.19 -18.06 -8.73
C SER A 366 10.67 -18.22 -7.31
N THR A 367 10.80 -19.44 -6.78
CA THR A 367 10.50 -19.77 -5.38
C THR A 367 11.46 -19.10 -4.40
N GLN A 368 12.66 -18.72 -4.85
CA GLN A 368 13.60 -17.94 -4.05
C GLN A 368 13.10 -16.50 -3.83
N LEU A 369 12.40 -15.92 -4.81
CA LEU A 369 11.86 -14.57 -4.70
C LEU A 369 10.50 -14.56 -4.01
N TYR A 370 9.55 -15.34 -4.51
CA TYR A 370 8.16 -15.24 -4.07
C TYR A 370 7.65 -16.44 -3.27
N GLY A 371 8.52 -17.40 -2.96
CA GLY A 371 8.07 -18.67 -2.38
C GLY A 371 7.10 -19.37 -3.32
N ALA A 372 6.10 -20.04 -2.76
CA ALA A 372 5.10 -20.76 -3.55
C ALA A 372 3.87 -19.91 -3.93
N ILE A 373 3.81 -18.61 -3.61
CA ILE A 373 2.56 -17.83 -3.67
C ILE A 373 1.95 -17.78 -5.08
N PHE A 374 2.76 -17.50 -6.11
CA PHE A 374 2.27 -17.43 -7.49
C PHE A 374 1.98 -18.82 -8.08
N ILE A 375 2.74 -19.85 -7.66
CA ILE A 375 2.48 -21.24 -8.03
C ILE A 375 1.12 -21.68 -7.47
N ILE A 376 0.86 -21.45 -6.17
CA ILE A 376 -0.41 -21.75 -5.52
C ILE A 376 -1.55 -20.96 -6.19
N PHE A 377 -1.30 -19.70 -6.55
CA PHE A 377 -2.29 -18.88 -7.26
C PHE A 377 -2.70 -19.47 -8.61
N VAL A 378 -1.74 -19.92 -9.42
CA VAL A 378 -2.02 -20.59 -10.70
C VAL A 378 -2.79 -21.90 -10.47
N ILE A 379 -2.41 -22.71 -9.49
CA ILE A 379 -3.13 -23.94 -9.13
C ILE A 379 -4.58 -23.63 -8.75
N VAL A 380 -4.82 -22.58 -7.94
CA VAL A 380 -6.17 -22.16 -7.56
C VAL A 380 -6.96 -21.67 -8.77
N ILE A 381 -6.36 -20.92 -9.70
CA ILE A 381 -7.03 -20.51 -10.95
C ILE A 381 -7.45 -21.73 -11.77
N ILE A 382 -6.54 -22.69 -11.99
CA ILE A 382 -6.81 -23.90 -12.76
C ILE A 382 -7.92 -24.72 -12.10
N ALA A 383 -7.82 -24.95 -10.80
CA ALA A 383 -8.81 -25.72 -10.03
C ALA A 383 -10.19 -25.03 -10.01
N ASN A 384 -10.24 -23.70 -10.10
CA ASN A 384 -11.46 -22.90 -10.05
C ASN A 384 -11.95 -22.44 -11.45
N ILE A 385 -11.36 -22.92 -12.54
CA ILE A 385 -11.55 -22.36 -13.90
C ILE A 385 -13.03 -22.32 -14.34
N ARG A 386 -13.79 -23.37 -14.03
CA ARG A 386 -15.23 -23.44 -14.35
C ARG A 386 -16.01 -22.32 -13.67
N ASN A 387 -15.70 -22.04 -12.41
CA ASN A 387 -16.33 -20.96 -11.66
C ASN A 387 -15.87 -19.59 -12.14
N ILE A 388 -14.60 -19.44 -12.55
CA ILE A 388 -14.07 -18.20 -13.13
C ILE A 388 -14.83 -17.84 -14.41
N ILE A 389 -15.03 -18.80 -15.31
CA ILE A 389 -15.76 -18.57 -16.58
C ILE A 389 -17.21 -18.17 -16.30
N LYS A 390 -17.85 -18.83 -15.32
CA LYS A 390 -19.25 -18.58 -14.96
C LYS A 390 -19.47 -17.23 -14.25
N THR A 391 -18.62 -16.91 -13.28
CA THR A 391 -18.82 -15.76 -12.37
C THR A 391 -18.02 -14.52 -12.78
N LYS A 392 -16.98 -14.69 -13.60
CA LYS A 392 -16.07 -13.64 -14.07
C LYS A 392 -15.60 -12.75 -12.91
N PRO A 393 -14.91 -13.30 -11.89
CA PRO A 393 -14.69 -12.63 -10.61
C PRO A 393 -13.96 -11.31 -10.80
N ILE A 394 -14.60 -10.21 -10.38
CA ILE A 394 -14.11 -8.85 -10.65
C ILE A 394 -12.74 -8.57 -10.01
N MET A 395 -12.43 -9.22 -8.87
CA MET A 395 -11.11 -9.13 -8.23
C MET A 395 -10.00 -9.70 -9.11
N LEU A 396 -10.21 -10.89 -9.70
CA LEU A 396 -9.22 -11.50 -10.60
C LEU A 396 -9.00 -10.62 -11.84
N ILE A 397 -10.08 -10.06 -12.38
CA ILE A 397 -10.00 -9.14 -13.51
C ILE A 397 -9.20 -7.89 -13.14
N GLY A 398 -9.44 -7.31 -11.96
CA GLY A 398 -8.67 -6.18 -11.45
C GLY A 398 -7.18 -6.47 -11.30
N ILE A 399 -6.83 -7.66 -10.79
CA ILE A 399 -5.44 -8.15 -10.70
C ILE A 399 -4.81 -8.23 -12.09
N LEU A 400 -5.47 -8.92 -13.04
CA LEU A 400 -4.94 -9.14 -14.39
C LEU A 400 -4.79 -7.83 -15.17
N ILE A 401 -5.76 -6.92 -15.08
CA ILE A 401 -5.69 -5.59 -15.72
C ILE A 401 -4.54 -4.79 -15.11
N SER A 402 -4.44 -4.71 -13.79
CA SER A 402 -3.38 -3.96 -13.13
C SER A 402 -1.99 -4.53 -13.46
N PHE A 403 -1.88 -5.86 -13.56
CA PHE A 403 -0.66 -6.54 -13.97
C PHE A 403 -0.30 -6.24 -15.44
N ALA A 404 -1.28 -6.28 -16.35
CA ALA A 404 -1.08 -5.92 -17.75
C ALA A 404 -0.63 -4.46 -17.91
N LEU A 405 -1.24 -3.53 -17.18
CA LEU A 405 -0.84 -2.12 -17.17
C LEU A 405 0.56 -1.93 -16.60
N TYR A 406 0.93 -2.68 -15.56
CA TYR A 406 2.29 -2.67 -15.01
C TYR A 406 3.31 -3.17 -16.02
N PHE A 407 3.00 -4.28 -16.70
CA PHE A 407 3.82 -4.83 -17.76
C PHE A 407 4.01 -3.81 -18.90
N MET A 408 2.92 -3.18 -19.35
CA MET A 408 2.96 -2.12 -20.37
C MET A 408 3.83 -0.93 -19.92
N LEU A 409 3.74 -0.51 -18.66
CA LEU A 409 4.56 0.59 -18.14
C LEU A 409 6.07 0.31 -18.32
N TYR A 410 6.52 -0.91 -18.04
CA TYR A 410 7.92 -1.32 -18.24
C TYR A 410 8.26 -1.51 -19.72
N TYR A 411 7.34 -2.05 -20.50
CA TYR A 411 7.49 -2.16 -21.94
C TYR A 411 7.66 -0.77 -22.60
N GLN A 412 7.03 0.28 -22.07
CA GLN A 412 7.18 1.65 -22.56
C GLN A 412 8.46 2.37 -22.11
N MET A 413 9.32 1.78 -21.28
CA MET A 413 10.57 2.43 -20.83
C MET A 413 11.62 2.50 -21.95
N ASN A 414 12.31 3.64 -22.09
CA ASN A 414 13.35 3.82 -23.10
C ASN A 414 14.67 3.15 -22.68
N ASN A 415 15.30 2.40 -23.60
CA ASN A 415 16.59 1.73 -23.38
C ASN A 415 17.81 2.67 -23.56
N GLY A 416 17.60 3.91 -24.03
CA GLY A 416 18.68 4.75 -24.62
C GLY A 416 19.23 5.91 -23.78
N GLY A 417 19.11 5.92 -22.45
CA GLY A 417 19.72 6.96 -21.62
C GLY A 417 21.15 6.59 -21.18
N ASP A 418 22.12 7.43 -21.53
CA ASP A 418 23.57 7.25 -21.30
C ASP A 418 23.94 6.67 -19.91
N GLY A 419 24.75 5.62 -19.92
CA GLY A 419 25.59 5.23 -18.78
C GLY A 419 24.94 4.35 -17.71
N PHE A 420 25.09 3.04 -17.86
CA PHE A 420 25.21 2.03 -16.79
C PHE A 420 24.07 1.79 -15.77
N ALA A 421 23.00 2.58 -15.69
CA ALA A 421 21.95 2.40 -14.65
C ALA A 421 20.56 1.96 -15.14
N TYR A 422 20.31 1.93 -16.45
CA TYR A 422 18.95 1.95 -17.00
C TYR A 422 18.68 1.02 -18.20
N SER A 423 19.35 -0.12 -18.33
CA SER A 423 18.85 -1.15 -19.24
C SER A 423 17.50 -1.68 -18.73
N VAL A 424 16.56 -1.98 -19.63
CA VAL A 424 15.29 -2.64 -19.25
C VAL A 424 15.55 -3.89 -18.41
N GLN A 425 16.60 -4.65 -18.71
CA GLN A 425 17.00 -5.82 -17.92
C GLN A 425 17.36 -5.48 -16.47
N SER A 426 18.14 -4.40 -16.23
CA SER A 426 18.48 -3.95 -14.88
C SER A 426 17.24 -3.45 -14.13
N MET A 427 16.36 -2.72 -14.82
CA MET A 427 15.11 -2.23 -14.24
C MET A 427 14.13 -3.34 -13.91
N VAL A 428 14.05 -4.39 -14.73
CA VAL A 428 13.18 -5.55 -14.46
C VAL A 428 13.70 -6.33 -13.25
N ARG A 429 15.00 -6.63 -13.21
CA ARG A 429 15.62 -7.34 -12.08
C ARG A 429 15.52 -6.60 -10.74
N SER A 430 15.60 -5.26 -10.77
CA SER A 430 15.59 -4.44 -9.57
C SER A 430 14.20 -3.89 -9.20
N SER A 431 13.50 -3.28 -10.14
CA SER A 431 12.31 -2.46 -9.89
C SER A 431 11.01 -3.19 -10.21
N PHE A 432 10.95 -3.97 -11.30
CA PHE A 432 9.74 -4.74 -11.65
C PHE A 432 9.40 -5.74 -10.54
N LYS A 433 10.41 -6.53 -10.11
CA LYS A 433 10.30 -7.44 -8.96
C LYS A 433 9.70 -6.77 -7.73
N ARG A 434 10.11 -5.53 -7.44
CA ARG A 434 9.67 -4.77 -6.27
C ARG A 434 8.26 -4.20 -6.42
N GLY A 435 7.84 -3.79 -7.61
CA GLY A 435 6.46 -3.33 -7.84
C GLY A 435 5.46 -4.47 -8.06
N MET A 436 5.91 -5.73 -8.03
CA MET A 436 5.02 -6.89 -7.92
C MET A 436 4.44 -7.10 -6.50
N PHE A 437 5.01 -6.47 -5.46
CA PHE A 437 4.56 -6.70 -4.09
C PHE A 437 3.10 -6.31 -3.81
N PRO A 438 2.54 -5.20 -4.34
CA PRO A 438 1.11 -4.93 -4.27
C PRO A 438 0.21 -6.09 -4.70
N PHE A 439 0.64 -6.92 -5.64
CA PHE A 439 -0.17 -8.05 -6.11
C PHE A 439 -0.24 -9.21 -5.10
N LEU A 440 0.74 -9.34 -4.20
CA LEU A 440 0.79 -10.44 -3.21
C LEU A 440 -0.46 -10.51 -2.33
N PRO A 441 -0.85 -9.44 -1.59
CA PRO A 441 -2.09 -9.46 -0.80
C PRO A 441 -3.35 -9.59 -1.66
N MET A 442 -3.36 -9.06 -2.90
CA MET A 442 -4.50 -9.19 -3.81
C MET A 442 -4.71 -10.64 -4.25
N VAL A 443 -3.62 -11.33 -4.58
CA VAL A 443 -3.59 -12.75 -4.92
C VAL A 443 -4.02 -13.59 -3.71
N CYS A 444 -3.48 -13.31 -2.51
CA CYS A 444 -3.96 -13.94 -1.27
C CYS A 444 -5.45 -13.72 -1.04
N PHE A 445 -5.95 -12.50 -1.24
CA PHE A 445 -7.38 -12.18 -1.10
C PHE A 445 -8.24 -12.96 -2.07
N TYR A 446 -7.84 -13.04 -3.34
CA TYR A 446 -8.56 -13.82 -4.35
C TYR A 446 -8.59 -15.32 -3.99
N MET A 447 -7.46 -15.89 -3.55
CA MET A 447 -7.41 -17.28 -3.11
C MET A 447 -8.30 -17.52 -1.89
N ALA A 448 -8.22 -16.64 -0.88
CA ALA A 448 -9.02 -16.72 0.34
C ALA A 448 -10.53 -16.60 0.11
N THR A 449 -10.95 -15.90 -0.95
CA THR A 449 -12.37 -15.73 -1.31
C THR A 449 -12.90 -16.84 -2.22
N THR A 450 -12.04 -17.77 -2.66
CA THR A 450 -12.42 -18.84 -3.58
C THR A 450 -13.18 -19.97 -2.85
N PRO A 451 -14.37 -20.39 -3.33
CA PRO A 451 -15.19 -21.39 -2.65
C PRO A 451 -14.49 -22.73 -2.39
N MET A 452 -13.64 -23.18 -3.33
CA MET A 452 -12.89 -24.44 -3.17
C MET A 452 -11.88 -24.38 -2.03
N VAL A 453 -11.15 -23.26 -1.92
CA VAL A 453 -10.20 -23.01 -0.83
C VAL A 453 -10.94 -22.98 0.51
N ASN A 454 -12.09 -22.31 0.57
CA ASN A 454 -12.91 -22.28 1.78
C ASN A 454 -13.40 -23.67 2.20
N LYS A 455 -13.80 -24.52 1.25
CA LYS A 455 -14.16 -25.92 1.53
C LYS A 455 -12.98 -26.71 2.09
N PHE A 456 -11.79 -26.55 1.52
CA PHE A 456 -10.57 -27.20 2.01
C PHE A 456 -10.25 -26.82 3.46
N PHE A 457 -10.24 -25.51 3.78
CA PHE A 457 -9.97 -25.07 5.15
C PHE A 457 -11.08 -25.44 6.13
N ASN A 458 -12.34 -25.49 5.70
CA ASN A 458 -13.43 -26.01 6.52
C ASN A 458 -13.26 -27.51 6.84
N TRP A 459 -12.74 -28.30 5.90
CA TRP A 459 -12.46 -29.72 6.13
C TRP A 459 -11.31 -29.95 7.12
N ILE A 460 -10.28 -29.10 7.08
CA ILE A 460 -9.16 -29.14 8.02
C ILE A 460 -9.55 -28.61 9.41
N PHE A 461 -10.57 -27.75 9.47
CA PHE A 461 -11.00 -27.12 10.71
C PHE A 461 -11.54 -28.15 11.72
N LYS A 462 -10.79 -28.38 12.80
CA LYS A 462 -11.23 -29.11 14.00
C LYS A 462 -11.22 -28.15 15.20
N PRO A 463 -12.36 -27.77 15.78
CA PRO A 463 -12.40 -26.84 16.90
C PRO A 463 -11.78 -27.45 18.17
N ILE A 464 -11.08 -26.62 18.97
CA ILE A 464 -10.53 -27.03 20.27
C ILE A 464 -11.66 -27.16 21.31
N PHE A 465 -12.63 -26.25 21.27
CA PHE A 465 -13.75 -26.19 22.20
C PHE A 465 -15.02 -26.65 21.48
N LYS A 466 -15.68 -27.70 21.97
CA LYS A 466 -17.00 -28.14 21.48
C LYS A 466 -18.08 -27.16 21.89
#